data_AF-A0A7V0QZW3-F1
#
_entry.id   AF-A0A7V0QZW3-F1
#
_cell.length_a   1.000
_cell.length_b   1.000
_cell.length_c   1.000
_cell.angle_alpha   90.00
_cell.angle_beta   90.00
_cell.angle_gamma   90.00
#
_symmetry.space_group_name_H-M   'P 1'
#
loop_
_entity.id
_entity.type
_entity.pdbx_description
1 polymer ?
#
loop_
_entity_poly.entity_id
_entity_poly.type
_entity_poly.pdbx_seq_one_letter_code
_entity_poly.pdbx_strand_id
1 'polypeptide(L)'
;MKKSIAIIAAMLFVFGFTASAFAAMADIPADTSAAVAKGNTQVTVSGSLRFRGNLQNNTKDFDSDKPDAKGYYDTRIRLAVDAKVAPNAEGYIQLESGTAQKDVYTWGGMNYKPAGLTVRQAWINYKA
;
A
#
# COMPACT_ATOMS: atom_id res chain seq x y z
N MET A 1 -38.73 -40.14 -1.25
CA MET A 1 -39.04 -38.71 -1.50
C MET A 1 -38.45 -37.77 -0.44
N LYS A 2 -38.77 -37.89 0.85
CA LYS A 2 -38.26 -36.97 1.91
C LYS A 2 -36.71 -36.91 2.00
N LYS A 3 -36.03 -38.05 1.84
CA LYS A 3 -34.56 -38.13 1.85
C LYS A 3 -33.92 -37.44 0.64
N SER A 4 -34.52 -37.60 -0.54
CA SER A 4 -34.05 -36.98 -1.79
C SER A 4 -34.21 -35.46 -1.75
N ILE A 5 -35.31 -34.96 -1.15
CA ILE A 5 -35.54 -33.52 -0.97
C ILE A 5 -34.51 -32.92 -0.01
N ALA A 6 -34.19 -33.62 1.09
CA ALA A 6 -33.18 -33.16 2.04
C ALA A 6 -31.77 -33.09 1.41
N ILE A 7 -31.43 -34.05 0.56
CA ILE A 7 -30.16 -34.04 -0.17
C ILE A 7 -30.07 -32.86 -1.14
N ILE A 8 -31.14 -32.61 -1.90
CA ILE A 8 -31.19 -31.48 -2.85
C ILE A 8 -31.10 -30.14 -2.10
N ALA A 9 -31.80 -30.00 -0.96
CA ALA A 9 -31.75 -28.80 -0.14
C ALA A 9 -30.34 -28.56 0.46
N ALA A 10 -29.68 -29.62 0.93
CA ALA A 10 -28.30 -29.53 1.44
C ALA A 10 -27.31 -29.14 0.34
N MET A 11 -27.47 -29.68 -0.87
CA MET A 11 -26.64 -29.29 -2.02
C MET A 11 -26.85 -27.83 -2.40
N LEU A 12 -28.10 -27.36 -2.49
CA LEU A 12 -28.41 -25.97 -2.80
C LEU A 12 -27.88 -25.01 -1.72
N PHE A 13 -27.91 -25.41 -0.45
CA PHE A 13 -27.33 -24.65 0.65
C PHE A 13 -25.81 -24.52 0.51
N VAL A 14 -25.10 -25.62 0.24
CA VAL A 14 -23.64 -25.62 0.02
C VAL A 14 -23.28 -24.80 -1.22
N PHE A 15 -24.05 -24.90 -2.31
CA PHE A 15 -23.84 -24.08 -3.51
C PHE A 15 -24.08 -22.58 -3.25
N GLY A 16 -25.04 -22.23 -2.39
CA GLY A 16 -25.26 -20.85 -1.95
C GLY A 16 -24.05 -20.25 -1.22
N PHE A 17 -23.38 -21.03 -0.36
CA PHE A 17 -22.16 -20.57 0.32
C PHE A 17 -20.95 -20.47 -0.62
N THR A 18 -20.85 -21.35 -1.63
CA THR A 18 -19.78 -21.22 -2.64
C THR A 18 -19.92 -19.96 -3.47
N ALA A 19 -21.14 -19.50 -3.78
CA ALA A 19 -21.34 -18.24 -4.49
C ALA A 19 -20.89 -17.01 -3.68
N SER A 20 -21.02 -17.04 -2.34
CA SER A 20 -20.52 -15.96 -1.48
C SER A 20 -19.00 -16.01 -1.22
N ALA A 21 -18.37 -17.18 -1.34
CA ALA A 21 -16.91 -17.32 -1.29
C ALA A 21 -16.23 -16.89 -2.62
N PHE A 22 -16.99 -16.94 -3.73
CA PHE A 22 -16.65 -16.38 -5.03
C PHE A 22 -17.40 -15.09 -5.35
N ALA A 23 -17.88 -14.36 -4.34
CA ALA A 23 -17.84 -12.90 -4.41
C ALA A 23 -16.35 -12.55 -4.39
N ALA A 24 -15.70 -12.86 -5.51
CA ALA A 24 -14.36 -12.48 -5.82
C ALA A 24 -14.29 -11.02 -5.41
N MET A 25 -13.35 -10.69 -4.51
CA MET A 25 -12.68 -9.42 -4.69
C MET A 25 -12.42 -9.39 -6.19
N ALA A 26 -13.13 -8.52 -6.91
CA ALA A 26 -12.88 -8.33 -8.32
C ALA A 26 -11.37 -8.30 -8.42
N ASP A 27 -10.78 -9.23 -9.16
CA ASP A 27 -9.37 -9.16 -9.46
C ASP A 27 -9.22 -7.77 -10.04
N ILE A 28 -8.75 -6.83 -9.22
CA ILE A 28 -8.36 -5.52 -9.68
C ILE A 28 -7.24 -5.94 -10.62
N PRO A 29 -7.42 -5.86 -11.94
CA PRO A 29 -6.34 -6.22 -12.83
C PRO A 29 -5.19 -5.36 -12.36
N ALA A 30 -4.06 -5.99 -11.99
CA ALA A 30 -2.88 -5.25 -11.56
C ALA A 30 -2.44 -4.25 -12.65
N ASP A 31 -2.97 -4.43 -13.85
CA ASP A 31 -3.03 -3.46 -14.92
C ASP A 31 -4.13 -2.43 -14.65
N THR A 32 -3.81 -1.47 -13.80
CA THR A 32 -4.42 -0.13 -13.76
C THR A 32 -4.80 0.32 -15.17
N SER A 33 -6.10 0.27 -15.51
CA SER A 33 -6.66 1.02 -16.64
C SER A 33 -6.53 2.49 -16.31
N ALA A 34 -5.38 3.05 -16.66
CA ALA A 34 -5.10 4.46 -16.56
C ALA A 34 -6.28 5.24 -17.14
N ALA A 35 -6.76 6.25 -16.40
CA ALA A 35 -7.78 7.14 -16.89
C ALA A 35 -7.22 7.88 -18.12
N VAL A 36 -7.66 7.47 -19.30
CA VAL A 36 -7.30 8.13 -20.56
C VAL A 36 -8.13 9.41 -20.63
N ALA A 37 -7.52 10.55 -20.31
CA ALA A 37 -8.11 11.85 -20.60
C ALA A 37 -8.27 11.99 -22.12
N LYS A 38 -9.16 12.87 -22.64
CA LYS A 38 -9.32 13.07 -24.10
C LYS A 38 -7.95 13.38 -24.75
N GLY A 39 -7.39 12.39 -25.46
CA GLY A 39 -6.03 12.38 -25.99
C GLY A 39 -5.30 11.10 -25.58
N ASN A 40 -4.19 10.72 -26.23
CA ASN A 40 -3.43 9.51 -25.88
C ASN A 40 -2.68 9.62 -24.52
N THR A 41 -3.12 10.52 -23.64
CA THR A 41 -2.49 10.76 -22.34
C THR A 41 -2.91 9.69 -21.35
N GLN A 42 -1.93 8.95 -20.85
CA GLN A 42 -2.11 7.88 -19.87
C GLN A 42 -1.55 8.34 -18.52
N VAL A 43 -2.40 8.44 -17.48
CA VAL A 43 -1.96 8.76 -16.11
C VAL A 43 -2.11 7.55 -15.20
N THR A 44 -1.03 7.15 -14.54
CA THR A 44 -0.99 6.04 -13.57
C THR A 44 -0.62 6.59 -12.20
N VAL A 45 -1.47 6.31 -11.21
CA VAL A 45 -1.17 6.60 -9.80
C VAL A 45 -0.69 5.33 -9.12
N SER A 46 0.46 5.40 -8.46
CA SER A 46 1.07 4.29 -7.73
C SER A 46 1.62 4.75 -6.38
N GLY A 47 2.14 3.83 -5.57
CA GLY A 47 2.66 4.21 -4.26
C GLY A 47 3.08 3.02 -3.39
N SER A 48 3.46 3.33 -2.14
CA SER A 48 3.69 2.31 -1.11
C SER A 48 3.43 2.88 0.28
N LEU A 49 2.93 2.01 1.16
CA LEU A 49 2.82 2.27 2.59
C LEU A 49 3.73 1.29 3.33
N ARG A 50 4.50 1.79 4.28
CA ARG A 50 5.31 0.97 5.19
C ARG A 50 4.96 1.31 6.62
N PHE A 51 4.77 0.26 7.41
CA PHE A 51 4.64 0.31 8.86
C PHE A 51 5.53 -0.80 9.42
N ARG A 52 6.49 -0.49 10.29
CA ARG A 52 7.24 -1.53 11.02
C ARG A 52 7.25 -1.20 12.49
N GLY A 53 7.07 -2.22 13.31
CA GLY A 53 7.34 -2.16 14.74
C GLY A 53 8.74 -2.71 15.01
N ASN A 54 9.43 -2.10 15.95
CA ASN A 54 10.67 -2.62 16.50
C ASN A 54 10.56 -2.65 18.03
N LEU A 55 10.86 -3.81 18.60
CA LEU A 55 11.04 -3.99 20.02
C LEU A 55 12.50 -4.37 20.24
N GLN A 56 13.19 -3.53 20.99
CA GLN A 56 14.58 -3.74 21.37
C GLN A 56 14.62 -3.98 22.87
N ASN A 57 15.42 -4.94 23.29
CA ASN A 57 15.70 -5.21 24.69
C ASN A 57 17.18 -5.58 24.80
N ASN A 58 17.82 -5.11 25.86
CA ASN A 58 19.20 -5.42 26.15
C ASN A 58 20.16 -5.09 24.98
N THR A 59 20.04 -3.88 24.41
CA THR A 59 20.80 -3.46 23.22
C THR A 59 21.95 -2.51 23.51
N LYS A 60 22.10 -2.04 24.75
CA LYS A 60 23.11 -1.05 25.12
C LYS A 60 24.37 -1.68 25.74
N ASP A 61 24.21 -2.64 26.65
CA ASP A 61 25.26 -3.29 27.43
C ASP A 61 25.22 -4.83 27.37
N PHE A 62 24.18 -5.40 26.75
CA PHE A 62 23.98 -6.86 26.63
C PHE A 62 23.85 -7.58 27.99
N ASP A 63 23.57 -6.85 29.07
CA ASP A 63 23.24 -7.39 30.38
C ASP A 63 21.77 -7.06 30.78
N SER A 64 21.22 -7.80 31.75
CA SER A 64 19.83 -7.62 32.20
C SER A 64 19.73 -6.92 33.55
N ASP A 65 20.70 -6.07 33.90
CA ASP A 65 20.82 -5.43 35.21
C ASP A 65 19.88 -4.22 35.38
N LYS A 66 19.41 -3.63 34.27
CA LYS A 66 18.52 -2.46 34.25
C LYS A 66 17.42 -2.60 33.18
N PRO A 67 16.25 -1.98 33.39
CA PRO A 67 15.22 -1.91 32.35
C PRO A 67 15.68 -0.98 31.21
N ASP A 68 16.01 -1.55 30.05
CA ASP A 68 16.43 -0.82 28.85
C ASP A 68 15.53 -1.10 27.62
N ALA A 69 14.42 -1.81 27.82
CA ALA A 69 13.48 -2.17 26.76
C ALA A 69 12.91 -0.91 26.06
N LYS A 70 12.96 -0.90 24.73
CA LYS A 70 12.46 0.18 23.89
C LYS A 70 11.61 -0.36 22.74
N GLY A 71 10.35 0.09 22.69
CA GLY A 71 9.46 -0.12 21.56
C GLY A 71 9.34 1.15 20.71
N TYR A 72 9.34 1.01 19.39
CA TYR A 72 8.96 2.08 18.48
C TYR A 72 8.36 1.56 17.19
N TYR A 73 7.60 2.40 16.51
CA TYR A 73 7.08 2.17 15.18
C TYR A 73 7.69 3.14 14.20
N ASP A 74 7.85 2.72 12.96
CA ASP A 74 8.31 3.56 11.87
C ASP A 74 7.32 3.49 10.70
N THR A 75 7.01 4.64 10.11
CA THR A 75 6.07 4.74 8.98
C THR A 75 6.67 5.49 7.82
N ARG A 76 6.27 5.09 6.60
CA ARG A 76 6.59 5.78 5.36
C ARG A 76 5.44 5.64 4.37
N ILE A 77 5.10 6.75 3.72
CA ILE A 77 4.09 6.85 2.67
C ILE A 77 4.79 7.36 1.42
N ARG A 78 4.57 6.71 0.29
CA ARG A 78 4.97 7.19 -1.04
C ARG A 78 3.77 7.21 -1.95
N LEU A 79 3.60 8.31 -2.68
CA LEU A 79 2.60 8.46 -3.73
C LEU A 79 3.34 8.90 -4.99
N ALA A 80 3.06 8.25 -6.11
CA ALA A 80 3.69 8.55 -7.38
C ALA A 80 2.63 8.72 -8.48
N VAL A 81 2.91 9.63 -9.39
CA VAL A 81 2.14 9.86 -10.60
C VAL A 81 3.09 9.70 -11.77
N ASP A 82 2.77 8.79 -12.66
CA ASP A 82 3.39 8.61 -13.97
C ASP A 82 2.40 9.09 -15.04
N ALA A 83 2.87 9.90 -15.98
CA ALA A 83 2.06 10.49 -17.03
C ALA A 83 2.75 10.35 -18.38
N LYS A 84 2.23 9.47 -19.25
CA LYS A 84 2.61 9.43 -20.66
C LYS A 84 1.75 10.44 -21.40
N VAL A 85 2.32 11.58 -21.78
CA VAL A 85 1.55 12.70 -22.34
C VAL A 85 1.56 12.70 -23.87
N ALA A 86 2.56 12.10 -24.50
CA ALA A 86 2.69 11.88 -25.94
C ALA A 86 3.47 10.57 -26.23
N PRO A 87 3.52 10.06 -27.48
CA PRO A 87 4.25 8.82 -27.81
C PRO A 87 5.72 8.82 -27.37
N ASN A 88 6.33 10.00 -27.29
CA ASN A 88 7.72 10.19 -26.95
C ASN A 88 7.96 11.07 -25.72
N ALA A 89 6.92 11.43 -24.96
CA ALA A 89 7.04 12.27 -23.78
C ALA A 89 6.31 11.64 -22.59
N GLU A 90 7.07 11.39 -21.53
CA GLU A 90 6.58 10.88 -20.24
C GLU A 90 7.10 11.73 -19.09
N GLY A 91 6.30 11.89 -18.04
CA GLY A 91 6.63 12.64 -16.85
C GLY A 91 6.32 11.82 -15.61
N TYR A 92 7.12 12.01 -14.57
CA TYR A 92 6.99 11.28 -13.32
C TYR A 92 7.22 12.21 -12.13
N ILE A 93 6.38 12.09 -11.10
CA ILE A 93 6.59 12.71 -9.79
C ILE A 93 6.31 11.70 -8.70
N GLN A 94 7.14 11.66 -7.66
CA GLN A 94 6.87 10.92 -6.44
C GLN A 94 7.03 11.80 -5.22
N LEU A 95 6.00 11.77 -4.39
CA LEU A 95 5.95 12.38 -3.07
C LEU A 95 6.25 11.31 -2.01
N GLU A 96 6.95 11.71 -0.95
CA GLU A 96 7.29 10.87 0.18
C GLU A 96 6.96 11.59 1.49
N SER A 97 6.45 10.84 2.47
CA SER A 97 6.27 11.37 3.82
C SER A 97 7.62 11.60 4.49
N GLY A 98 7.82 12.78 5.08
CA GLY A 98 9.03 13.08 5.82
C GLY A 98 9.50 14.51 5.62
N THR A 99 10.81 14.67 5.68
CA THR A 99 11.53 15.94 5.51
C THR A 99 12.67 15.73 4.52
N ALA A 100 13.35 16.80 4.11
CA ALA A 100 14.54 16.69 3.28
C ALA A 100 15.66 15.82 3.88
N GLN A 101 15.67 15.63 5.21
CA GLN A 101 16.72 14.88 5.91
C GLN A 101 16.29 13.49 6.40
N LYS A 102 14.98 13.18 6.41
CA LYS A 102 14.44 11.90 6.93
C LYS A 102 13.17 11.49 6.18
N ASP A 103 13.18 10.27 5.62
CA ASP A 103 12.06 9.63 4.91
C ASP A 103 11.15 8.78 5.81
N VAL A 104 11.55 8.61 7.07
CA VAL A 104 10.87 7.73 8.03
C VAL A 104 10.38 8.55 9.21
N TYR A 105 9.11 8.36 9.55
CA TYR A 105 8.56 8.90 10.78
C TYR A 105 8.49 7.84 11.87
N THR A 106 9.20 8.07 12.98
CA THR A 106 9.24 7.16 14.14
C THR A 106 8.35 7.67 15.28
N TRP A 107 7.50 6.81 15.82
CA TRP A 107 6.59 7.10 16.94
C TRP A 107 6.59 5.96 17.97
N GLY A 108 6.09 6.21 19.18
CA GLY A 108 6.13 5.25 20.30
C GLY A 108 6.37 5.89 21.67
N GLY A 109 6.89 7.12 21.72
CA GLY A 109 6.96 7.93 22.95
C GLY A 109 5.90 9.04 23.02
N MET A 110 5.61 9.70 21.90
CA MET A 110 4.51 10.64 21.73
C MET A 110 3.72 10.28 20.47
N ASN A 111 2.38 10.24 20.57
CA ASN A 111 1.48 9.84 19.49
C ASN A 111 1.07 11.02 18.61
N TYR A 112 2.04 11.75 18.05
CA TYR A 112 1.75 12.75 17.04
C TYR A 112 2.49 12.41 15.75
N LYS A 113 2.00 12.92 14.62
CA LYS A 113 2.67 12.85 13.32
C LYS A 113 2.77 14.29 12.76
N PRO A 114 3.97 14.81 12.46
CA PRO A 114 4.08 16.03 11.67
C PRO A 114 3.51 15.75 10.26
N ALA A 115 2.59 16.62 9.83
CA ALA A 115 2.04 16.56 8.48
C ALA A 115 3.10 17.02 7.47
N GLY A 116 3.23 16.31 6.35
CA GLY A 116 4.14 16.72 5.27
C GLY A 116 4.37 15.62 4.24
N LEU A 117 4.36 16.02 2.97
CA LEU A 117 4.84 15.24 1.84
C LEU A 117 5.90 16.10 1.14
N THR A 118 7.07 15.53 0.87
CA THR A 118 8.16 16.17 0.12
C THR A 118 8.32 15.50 -1.24
N VAL A 119 8.77 16.25 -2.25
CA VAL A 119 9.14 15.67 -3.54
C VAL A 119 10.37 14.80 -3.34
N ARG A 120 10.26 13.50 -3.62
CA ARG A 120 11.37 12.55 -3.58
C ARG A 120 12.10 12.51 -4.92
N GLN A 121 11.35 12.51 -6.01
CA GLN A 121 11.89 12.50 -7.37
C GLN A 121 10.85 13.09 -8.32
N ALA A 122 11.32 13.86 -9.28
CA ALA A 122 10.52 14.42 -10.36
C ALA A 122 11.39 14.52 -11.61
N TRP A 123 10.88 14.06 -12.74
CA TRP A 123 11.60 14.10 -14.01
C TRP A 123 10.64 14.08 -15.20
N ILE A 124 11.16 14.50 -16.33
CA ILE A 124 10.53 14.41 -17.64
C ILE A 124 11.50 13.64 -18.53
N ASN A 125 10.99 12.67 -19.28
CA ASN A 125 11.76 11.92 -20.24
C ASN A 125 11.17 12.12 -21.64
N TYR A 126 12.04 12.48 -22.58
CA TYR A 126 11.71 12.68 -23.99
C TYR A 126 12.56 11.75 -24.84
N LYS A 127 11.92 10.96 -25.70
CA LYS A 127 12.58 10.01 -26.60
C LYS A 127 12.68 10.66 -28.00
N ALA A 128 13.90 10.92 -28.46
CA ALA A 128 14.15 11.50 -29.78
C ALA A 128 13.86 10.49 -30.90
#